data_AF-A0A2A5HN00-F1
#
_entry.id   AF-A0A2A5HN00-F1
#
_cell.length_a   1.000
_cell.length_b   1.000
_cell.length_c   1.000
_cell.angle_alpha   90.00
_cell.angle_beta   90.00
_cell.angle_gamma   90.00
#
_symmetry.space_group_name_H-M   'P 1'
#
loop_
_entity.id
_entity.type
_entity.pdbx_description
1 polymer ?
#
loop_
_entity_poly.entity_id
_entity_poly.type
_entity_poly.pdbx_seq_one_letter_code
_entity_poly.pdbx_strand_id
1 'polypeptide(L)'
;MKQTNLIFLVSIVLFAFACNNPSEKKVKKNVDATSIPVDGEMDAELTSPPLVPKPIGDRAAKKLIVHMEILEQEGEMANGVSYVYWTFGGSVPGSFIRTRVGDEVEFHLKNHPDNKLPHNIDLHAVTGPGGGAESSFIAPGHEKVFSFKVLNPGLYVYHCATAPVGMHIANGMYGLILVEPEGGLPAVDKEYYVMQGDFYTKGKNGQPGLQPFDMQKAVDEHADYVVFNGKVGALTGDNAITANVGETVRLFVGNGGPNLVSSFHVIGEIFDKVYAEGGTTINENIQTTLVPAGGAAIVEFKVEVPGTFILVDHSIFRAFNKGALGMLKVKGEENKKIYSGELMEGIYKPEGGGIQEMPNAGEAPTAKIATTVAERIEMGKQVYSQTCVACHQANGEGLPNAFPPLAKADFLNADVNRAINIVLNGLTGEIIVNGNKYNSVMTAQNITDEEIANVLTYVYNNWGNNKTEVTPSMVKAVRNKKK
;
A
#
# COMPACT_ATOMS: atom_id res chain seq x y z
N MET A 1 -74.77 69.03 -9.19
CA MET A 1 -74.88 68.87 -10.65
C MET A 1 -73.90 67.79 -11.11
N LYS A 2 -74.41 66.75 -11.80
CA LYS A 2 -73.81 65.98 -12.90
C LYS A 2 -72.36 65.48 -12.77
N GLN A 3 -72.19 64.16 -12.63
CA GLN A 3 -71.79 63.18 -13.69
C GLN A 3 -70.26 63.04 -13.85
N THR A 4 -69.65 61.99 -13.30
CA THR A 4 -69.27 60.68 -13.89
C THR A 4 -68.04 60.64 -14.81
N ASN A 5 -67.12 59.74 -14.43
CA ASN A 5 -66.19 58.88 -15.20
C ASN A 5 -64.70 59.18 -14.99
N LEU A 6 -63.96 58.40 -14.18
CA LEU A 6 -63.52 56.99 -14.31
C LEU A 6 -62.18 56.90 -15.06
N ILE A 7 -61.08 56.79 -14.31
CA ILE A 7 -59.84 56.14 -14.76
C ILE A 7 -59.36 55.20 -13.65
N PHE A 8 -59.15 53.96 -14.06
CA PHE A 8 -58.82 52.75 -13.30
C PHE A 8 -57.52 52.86 -12.49
N LEU A 9 -57.58 52.47 -11.21
CA LEU A 9 -56.41 52.14 -10.38
C LEU A 9 -56.23 50.61 -10.42
N VAL A 10 -55.09 50.14 -10.94
CA VAL A 10 -54.67 48.74 -10.81
C VAL A 10 -53.85 48.64 -9.52
N SER A 11 -54.49 48.20 -8.43
CA SER A 11 -53.81 47.83 -7.20
C SER A 11 -53.54 46.33 -7.21
N ILE A 12 -52.26 45.97 -7.22
CA ILE A 12 -51.77 44.59 -7.12
C ILE A 12 -52.11 44.06 -5.72
N VAL A 13 -53.00 43.07 -5.65
CA VAL A 13 -53.24 42.25 -4.47
C VAL A 13 -52.28 41.06 -4.52
N LEU A 14 -51.26 41.07 -3.65
CA LEU A 14 -50.39 39.92 -3.41
C LEU A 14 -51.04 39.03 -2.35
N PHE A 15 -51.61 37.91 -2.79
CA PHE A 15 -51.98 36.76 -1.96
C PHE A 15 -51.31 35.54 -2.58
N ALA A 16 -50.31 34.95 -1.93
CA ALA A 16 -49.92 33.55 -2.14
C ALA A 16 -48.71 33.13 -1.28
N PHE A 17 -48.98 32.12 -0.44
CA PHE A 17 -48.10 31.01 -0.06
C PHE A 17 -46.85 31.29 0.77
N ALA A 18 -47.02 31.14 2.08
CA ALA A 18 -45.96 30.70 2.98
C ALA A 18 -45.52 29.28 2.58
N CYS A 19 -44.40 29.17 1.87
CA CYS A 19 -43.69 27.90 1.69
C CYS A 19 -42.91 27.58 2.97
N ASN A 20 -43.33 26.54 3.67
CA ASN A 20 -42.48 25.79 4.60
C ASN A 20 -41.28 25.24 3.81
N ASN A 21 -40.07 25.72 4.11
CA ASN A 21 -38.82 25.10 3.65
C ASN A 21 -38.34 24.10 4.72
N PRO A 22 -38.36 22.78 4.47
CA PRO A 22 -37.69 21.82 5.33
C PRO A 22 -36.26 21.60 4.79
N SER A 23 -35.37 22.55 5.02
CA SER A 23 -33.94 22.36 4.72
C SER A 23 -33.03 23.16 5.63
N GLU A 24 -33.33 23.21 6.93
CA GLU A 24 -32.25 23.42 7.90
C GLU A 24 -31.52 22.08 8.06
N LYS A 25 -30.39 21.94 7.35
CA LYS A 25 -29.38 20.95 7.72
C LYS A 25 -29.06 21.20 9.19
N LYS A 26 -29.52 20.32 10.09
CA LYS A 26 -29.05 20.29 11.49
C LYS A 26 -27.53 20.19 11.43
N VAL A 27 -26.85 21.29 11.71
CA VAL A 27 -25.43 21.28 12.03
C VAL A 27 -25.32 20.39 13.26
N LYS A 28 -24.81 19.16 13.11
CA LYS A 28 -24.45 18.31 14.25
C LYS A 28 -23.47 19.15 15.08
N LYS A 29 -23.88 19.60 16.26
CA LYS A 29 -22.98 20.19 17.25
C LYS A 29 -21.85 19.18 17.43
N ASN A 30 -20.61 19.57 17.14
CA ASN A 30 -19.45 18.81 17.59
C ASN A 30 -19.51 18.81 19.12
N VAL A 31 -19.95 17.69 19.70
CA VAL A 31 -19.88 17.48 21.14
C VAL A 31 -18.40 17.33 21.47
N ASP A 32 -17.94 18.13 22.43
CA ASP A 32 -16.57 18.01 22.93
C ASP A 32 -16.43 16.68 23.68
N ALA A 33 -15.77 15.71 23.06
CA ALA A 33 -15.61 14.36 23.61
C ALA A 33 -14.95 14.34 24.99
N THR A 34 -14.12 15.35 25.31
CA THR A 34 -13.47 15.44 26.63
C THR A 34 -14.47 15.66 27.76
N SER A 35 -15.60 16.31 27.45
CA SER A 35 -16.65 16.66 28.40
C SER A 35 -17.71 15.58 28.62
N ILE A 36 -17.66 14.49 27.83
CA ILE A 36 -18.62 13.38 27.97
C ILE A 36 -18.39 12.71 29.34
N PRO A 37 -19.42 12.64 30.21
CA PRO A 37 -19.31 12.01 31.51
C PRO A 37 -19.27 10.49 31.38
N VAL A 38 -18.42 9.88 32.19
CA VAL A 38 -18.33 8.42 32.34
C VAL A 38 -19.37 7.94 33.36
N ASP A 39 -20.12 6.91 33.00
CA ASP A 39 -21.14 6.26 33.82
C ASP A 39 -20.63 4.90 34.33
N GLY A 40 -19.79 4.85 35.36
CA GLY A 40 -19.31 3.58 35.92
C GLY A 40 -18.25 2.86 35.08
N GLU A 41 -17.93 1.62 35.48
CA GLU A 41 -16.77 0.85 35.01
C GLU A 41 -17.17 -0.51 34.42
N MET A 42 -16.42 -1.00 33.43
CA MET A 42 -16.57 -2.35 32.89
C MET A 42 -15.28 -2.87 32.25
N ASP A 43 -15.10 -4.19 32.23
CA ASP A 43 -14.08 -4.87 31.45
C ASP A 43 -14.43 -4.89 29.95
N ALA A 44 -13.43 -4.71 29.10
CA ALA A 44 -13.57 -4.82 27.65
C ALA A 44 -13.66 -6.28 27.19
N GLU A 45 -14.64 -6.59 26.35
CA GLU A 45 -14.69 -7.85 25.60
C GLU A 45 -13.76 -7.74 24.38
N LEU A 46 -12.64 -8.46 24.41
CA LEU A 46 -11.71 -8.56 23.29
C LEU A 46 -12.00 -9.83 22.47
N THR A 47 -11.83 -9.75 21.16
CA THR A 47 -12.01 -10.92 20.27
C THR A 47 -10.79 -11.17 19.41
N SER A 48 -10.42 -12.43 19.22
CA SER A 48 -9.39 -12.82 18.26
C SER A 48 -9.92 -12.74 16.82
N PRO A 49 -9.05 -12.44 15.82
CA PRO A 49 -9.45 -12.46 14.42
C PRO A 49 -9.97 -13.85 13.99
N PRO A 50 -10.96 -13.93 13.08
CA PRO A 50 -11.58 -12.82 12.34
C PRO A 50 -12.83 -12.22 13.02
N LEU A 51 -13.02 -12.44 14.32
CA LEU A 51 -14.23 -11.99 15.03
C LEU A 51 -14.08 -10.56 15.56
N VAL A 52 -15.22 -9.89 15.74
CA VAL A 52 -15.34 -8.52 16.27
C VAL A 52 -16.20 -8.56 17.54
N PRO A 53 -15.90 -7.76 18.59
CA PRO A 53 -16.76 -7.66 19.76
C PRO A 53 -18.14 -7.11 19.39
N LYS A 54 -19.15 -7.37 20.22
CA LYS A 54 -20.53 -6.96 19.93
C LYS A 54 -20.67 -5.44 19.78
N PRO A 55 -21.58 -4.95 18.92
CA PRO A 55 -21.91 -3.52 18.82
C PRO A 55 -22.28 -2.91 20.16
N ILE A 56 -21.79 -1.69 20.39
CA ILE A 56 -21.98 -0.98 21.65
C ILE A 56 -23.43 -0.48 21.80
N GLY A 57 -24.07 -0.09 20.70
CA GLY A 57 -25.42 0.48 20.69
C GLY A 57 -25.50 1.79 21.47
N ASP A 58 -26.56 1.95 22.28
CA ASP A 58 -26.84 3.19 23.02
C ASP A 58 -26.15 3.28 24.39
N ARG A 59 -25.11 2.48 24.65
CA ARG A 59 -24.36 2.51 25.90
C ARG A 59 -23.80 3.92 26.17
N ALA A 60 -23.90 4.40 27.41
CA ALA A 60 -23.20 5.62 27.85
C ALA A 60 -21.67 5.39 27.88
N ALA A 61 -20.87 6.46 27.87
CA ALA A 61 -19.43 6.34 28.05
C ALA A 61 -19.10 5.66 29.40
N LYS A 62 -18.08 4.80 29.43
CA LYS A 62 -17.66 4.00 30.59
C LYS A 62 -16.18 4.21 30.87
N LYS A 63 -15.76 3.91 32.10
CA LYS A 63 -14.36 3.57 32.37
C LYS A 63 -14.17 2.13 31.90
N LEU A 64 -13.44 1.96 30.81
CA LEU A 64 -13.29 0.68 30.12
C LEU A 64 -11.92 0.08 30.44
N ILE A 65 -11.89 -1.04 31.15
CA ILE A 65 -10.64 -1.72 31.51
C ILE A 65 -10.27 -2.68 30.39
N VAL A 66 -9.09 -2.50 29.79
CA VAL A 66 -8.58 -3.34 28.71
C VAL A 66 -7.39 -4.14 29.23
N HIS A 67 -7.53 -5.46 29.28
CA HIS A 67 -6.44 -6.37 29.63
C HIS A 67 -5.83 -6.98 28.36
N MET A 68 -4.56 -6.70 28.11
CA MET A 68 -3.82 -7.21 26.96
C MET A 68 -2.51 -7.85 27.41
N GLU A 69 -2.29 -9.11 27.01
CA GLU A 69 -1.04 -9.82 27.25
C GLU A 69 -0.27 -9.99 25.94
N ILE A 70 1.02 -9.70 25.98
CA ILE A 70 1.93 -9.92 24.85
C ILE A 70 2.56 -11.30 24.96
N LEU A 71 2.59 -12.03 23.84
CA LEU A 71 3.15 -13.36 23.73
C LEU A 71 4.11 -13.46 22.54
N GLU A 72 5.33 -13.95 22.78
CA GLU A 72 6.26 -14.42 21.77
C GLU A 72 6.09 -15.94 21.60
N GLN A 73 5.59 -16.39 20.45
CA GLN A 73 5.26 -17.80 20.24
C GLN A 73 5.50 -18.25 18.80
N GLU A 74 5.89 -19.52 18.64
CA GLU A 74 5.94 -20.14 17.33
C GLU A 74 4.52 -20.39 16.81
N GLY A 75 4.29 -20.03 15.54
CA GLY A 75 3.05 -20.32 14.83
C GLY A 75 3.32 -20.68 13.37
N GLU A 76 2.30 -21.17 12.69
CA GLU A 76 2.37 -21.47 11.26
C GLU A 76 2.31 -20.19 10.42
N MET A 77 3.18 -20.05 9.44
CA MET A 77 3.14 -18.99 8.40
C MET A 77 2.54 -19.51 7.10
N ALA A 78 2.90 -20.73 6.72
CA ALA A 78 2.34 -21.46 5.59
C ALA A 78 2.49 -22.96 5.87
N ASN A 79 1.87 -23.82 5.06
CA ASN A 79 1.98 -25.26 5.24
C ASN A 79 3.46 -25.70 5.29
N GLY A 80 3.88 -26.28 6.43
CA GLY A 80 5.25 -26.73 6.67
C GLY A 80 6.27 -25.63 7.00
N VAL A 81 5.83 -24.37 7.14
CA VAL A 81 6.65 -23.20 7.46
C VAL A 81 6.18 -22.60 8.79
N SER A 82 7.07 -22.59 9.78
CA SER A 82 6.83 -21.95 11.09
C SER A 82 7.51 -20.59 11.17
N TYR A 83 7.00 -19.71 12.03
CA TYR A 83 7.56 -18.38 12.31
C TYR A 83 7.37 -18.04 13.79
N VAL A 84 8.30 -17.29 14.38
CA VAL A 84 8.13 -16.78 15.76
C VAL A 84 7.39 -15.45 15.70
N TYR A 85 6.11 -15.48 16.04
CA TYR A 85 5.28 -14.28 16.12
C TYR A 85 5.43 -13.61 17.46
N TRP A 86 5.37 -12.29 17.45
CA TRP A 86 5.18 -11.47 18.63
C TRP A 86 3.77 -10.87 18.53
N THR A 87 2.94 -11.13 19.53
CA THR A 87 1.49 -10.95 19.40
C THR A 87 0.92 -10.15 20.55
N PHE A 88 -0.15 -9.41 20.29
CA PHE A 88 -1.03 -8.86 21.32
C PHE A 88 -2.23 -9.80 21.48
N GLY A 89 -2.33 -10.51 22.59
CA GLY A 89 -3.43 -11.44 22.86
C GLY A 89 -3.32 -12.78 22.12
N GLY A 90 -2.10 -13.21 21.74
CA GLY A 90 -1.84 -14.55 21.22
C GLY A 90 -2.25 -14.79 19.76
N SER A 91 -2.58 -13.75 19.00
CA SER A 91 -2.99 -13.83 17.60
C SER A 91 -2.35 -12.73 16.75
N VAL A 92 -2.30 -12.96 15.43
CA VAL A 92 -1.91 -11.96 14.43
C VAL A 92 -3.04 -11.82 13.41
N PRO A 93 -3.65 -10.63 13.25
CA PRO A 93 -3.43 -9.47 14.11
C PRO A 93 -3.87 -9.74 15.56
N GLY A 94 -3.49 -8.84 16.47
CA GLY A 94 -3.86 -8.93 17.87
C GLY A 94 -5.35 -8.71 18.12
N SER A 95 -5.78 -8.96 19.35
CA SER A 95 -7.19 -8.93 19.74
C SER A 95 -7.88 -7.60 19.45
N PHE A 96 -9.04 -7.65 18.81
CA PHE A 96 -9.82 -6.47 18.47
C PHE A 96 -10.36 -5.79 19.72
N ILE A 97 -10.21 -4.46 19.80
CA ILE A 97 -10.73 -3.64 20.89
C ILE A 97 -11.90 -2.80 20.36
N ARG A 98 -13.04 -2.81 21.05
CA ARG A 98 -14.22 -2.01 20.67
C ARG A 98 -14.60 -1.05 21.78
N THR A 99 -14.59 0.25 21.46
CA THR A 99 -14.81 1.37 22.39
C THR A 99 -15.84 2.33 21.82
N ARG A 100 -16.34 3.24 22.64
CA ARG A 100 -17.22 4.35 22.24
C ARG A 100 -16.51 5.66 22.49
N VAL A 101 -16.70 6.64 21.60
CA VAL A 101 -16.24 8.02 21.84
C VAL A 101 -16.64 8.50 23.25
N GLY A 102 -15.70 9.08 23.97
CA GLY A 102 -15.86 9.52 25.36
C GLY A 102 -15.53 8.47 26.43
N ASP A 103 -15.35 7.18 26.09
CA ASP A 103 -14.88 6.19 27.06
C ASP A 103 -13.51 6.60 27.63
N GLU A 104 -13.31 6.36 28.93
CA GLU A 104 -12.02 6.45 29.60
C GLU A 104 -11.42 5.07 29.67
N VAL A 105 -10.46 4.78 28.80
CA VAL A 105 -9.80 3.48 28.73
C VAL A 105 -8.70 3.43 29.78
N GLU A 106 -8.73 2.42 30.64
CA GLU A 106 -7.64 2.02 31.53
C GLU A 106 -6.99 0.77 30.93
N PHE A 107 -5.79 0.94 30.38
CA PHE A 107 -5.13 -0.08 29.58
C PHE A 107 -4.06 -0.79 30.41
N HIS A 108 -4.29 -2.08 30.67
CA HIS A 108 -3.39 -3.00 31.34
C HIS A 108 -2.62 -3.80 30.29
N LEU A 109 -1.35 -3.46 30.08
CA LEU A 109 -0.47 -4.17 29.16
C LEU A 109 0.53 -5.02 29.96
N LYS A 110 0.47 -6.33 29.76
CA LYS A 110 1.36 -7.31 30.39
C LYS A 110 2.29 -7.93 29.36
N ASN A 111 3.57 -8.05 29.71
CA ASN A 111 4.56 -8.77 28.92
C ASN A 111 4.79 -10.14 29.56
N HIS A 112 4.43 -11.22 28.88
CA HIS A 112 4.53 -12.57 29.45
C HIS A 112 5.97 -12.87 29.92
N PRO A 113 6.17 -13.55 31.07
CA PRO A 113 7.50 -13.80 31.62
C PRO A 113 8.44 -14.59 30.70
N ASP A 114 7.89 -15.40 29.80
CA ASP A 114 8.70 -16.20 28.86
C ASP A 114 9.21 -15.42 27.64
N ASN A 115 8.69 -14.21 27.40
CA ASN A 115 9.11 -13.36 26.29
C ASN A 115 10.57 -12.92 26.47
N LYS A 116 11.26 -12.66 25.34
CA LYS A 116 12.68 -12.30 25.33
C LYS A 116 12.90 -10.80 25.21
N LEU A 117 11.93 -10.08 24.66
CA LEU A 117 12.07 -8.66 24.35
C LEU A 117 11.16 -7.79 25.20
N PRO A 118 11.58 -6.54 25.47
CA PRO A 118 10.66 -5.54 25.95
C PRO A 118 9.69 -5.16 24.84
N HIS A 119 8.51 -4.73 25.26
CA HIS A 119 7.42 -4.33 24.37
C HIS A 119 6.74 -3.08 24.92
N ASN A 120 5.95 -2.43 24.09
CA ASN A 120 5.04 -1.36 24.47
C ASN A 120 3.89 -1.32 23.46
N ILE A 121 3.05 -0.30 23.51
CA ILE A 121 1.96 -0.12 22.56
C ILE A 121 1.80 1.35 22.19
N ASP A 122 1.59 1.60 20.90
CA ASP A 122 1.09 2.82 20.30
C ASP A 122 -0.30 2.51 19.72
N LEU A 123 -1.34 3.16 20.22
CA LEU A 123 -2.69 3.06 19.67
C LEU A 123 -3.01 4.37 18.94
N HIS A 124 -3.31 4.30 17.64
CA HIS A 124 -3.58 5.51 16.85
C HIS A 124 -4.87 6.24 17.27
N ALA A 125 -5.72 5.60 18.08
CA ALA A 125 -6.89 6.22 18.72
C ALA A 125 -6.53 7.19 19.88
N VAL A 126 -5.30 7.13 20.39
CA VAL A 126 -4.85 7.90 21.58
C VAL A 126 -4.42 9.30 21.19
N THR A 127 -4.94 10.31 21.89
CA THR A 127 -4.40 11.68 21.85
C THR A 127 -3.40 11.87 23.00
N GLY A 128 -2.13 11.60 22.72
CA GLY A 128 -1.03 11.72 23.68
C GLY A 128 0.32 11.36 23.05
N PRO A 129 1.46 11.71 23.68
CA PRO A 129 2.77 11.42 23.14
C PRO A 129 2.97 9.92 22.87
N GLY A 130 3.38 9.59 21.64
CA GLY A 130 3.65 8.22 21.18
C GLY A 130 2.44 7.27 21.26
N GLY A 131 1.21 7.78 21.33
CA GLY A 131 -0.01 6.97 21.42
C GLY A 131 -0.05 6.01 22.62
N GLY A 132 0.71 6.30 23.68
CA GLY A 132 0.87 5.44 24.85
C GLY A 132 2.24 4.76 24.97
N ALA A 133 3.11 4.84 23.96
CA ALA A 133 4.39 4.12 23.90
C ALA A 133 5.33 4.42 25.08
N GLU A 134 5.45 5.68 25.50
CA GLU A 134 6.31 6.09 26.63
C GLU A 134 5.77 5.58 27.97
N SER A 135 4.44 5.42 28.09
CA SER A 135 3.78 4.99 29.34
C SER A 135 3.60 3.48 29.43
N SER A 136 3.87 2.75 28.35
CA SER A 136 3.61 1.31 28.24
C SER A 136 4.87 0.47 28.00
N PHE A 137 6.08 1.05 28.12
CA PHE A 137 7.32 0.27 28.03
C PHE A 137 7.42 -0.76 29.16
N ILE A 138 7.46 -2.05 28.77
CA ILE A 138 7.43 -3.20 29.67
C ILE A 138 8.45 -4.26 29.30
N ALA A 139 9.29 -4.60 30.28
CA ALA A 139 10.16 -5.76 30.23
C ALA A 139 9.36 -7.07 30.45
N PRO A 140 9.87 -8.23 30.02
CA PRO A 140 9.24 -9.53 30.30
C PRO A 140 8.91 -9.73 31.78
N GLY A 141 7.75 -10.31 32.06
CA GLY A 141 7.24 -10.59 33.41
C GLY A 141 6.65 -9.38 34.15
N HIS A 142 6.55 -8.23 33.49
CA HIS A 142 6.02 -7.00 34.09
C HIS A 142 4.69 -6.57 33.43
N GLU A 143 3.98 -5.71 34.15
CA GLU A 143 2.74 -5.07 33.71
C GLU A 143 2.85 -3.55 33.85
N LYS A 144 2.23 -2.81 32.94
CA LYS A 144 2.02 -1.37 33.03
C LYS A 144 0.56 -1.04 32.80
N VAL A 145 0.13 0.00 33.50
CA VAL A 145 -1.22 0.56 33.40
C VAL A 145 -1.09 2.03 33.04
N PHE A 146 -1.86 2.46 32.04
CA PHE A 146 -2.03 3.87 31.69
C PHE A 146 -3.47 4.10 31.26
N SER A 147 -3.90 5.37 31.24
CA SER A 147 -5.28 5.71 30.93
C SER A 147 -5.37 6.82 29.90
N PHE A 148 -6.38 6.77 29.06
CA PHE A 148 -6.66 7.79 28.04
C PHE A 148 -8.16 7.85 27.77
N LYS A 149 -8.65 9.02 27.34
CA LYS A 149 -10.02 9.16 26.83
C LYS A 149 -10.01 9.03 25.31
N VAL A 150 -10.92 8.24 24.74
CA VAL A 150 -11.06 8.12 23.27
C VAL A 150 -11.87 9.29 22.72
N LEU A 151 -11.21 10.19 22.00
CA LEU A 151 -11.80 11.46 21.56
C LEU A 151 -12.34 11.41 20.12
N ASN A 152 -11.76 10.55 19.28
CA ASN A 152 -11.97 10.56 17.84
C ASN A 152 -12.66 9.27 17.41
N PRO A 153 -13.91 9.32 16.93
CA PRO A 153 -14.55 8.15 16.30
C PRO A 153 -13.75 7.70 15.07
N GLY A 154 -13.75 6.39 14.81
CA GLY A 154 -13.05 5.80 13.67
C GLY A 154 -12.49 4.42 13.96
N LEU A 155 -11.89 3.82 12.95
CA LEU A 155 -11.16 2.56 13.05
C LEU A 155 -9.66 2.83 12.98
N TYR A 156 -8.93 2.41 14.01
CA TYR A 156 -7.52 2.76 14.19
C TYR A 156 -6.67 1.51 14.35
N VAL A 157 -5.46 1.57 13.79
CA VAL A 157 -4.42 0.58 14.07
C VAL A 157 -3.85 0.83 15.46
N TYR A 158 -3.46 -0.24 16.14
CA TYR A 158 -2.47 -0.17 17.20
C TYR A 158 -1.30 -1.10 16.86
N HIS A 159 -0.10 -0.77 17.31
CA HIS A 159 1.08 -1.59 17.10
C HIS A 159 2.13 -1.39 18.19
N CYS A 160 3.14 -2.26 18.22
CA CYS A 160 4.30 -2.04 19.10
C CYS A 160 5.15 -0.86 18.59
N ALA A 161 5.74 -0.13 19.52
CA ALA A 161 6.59 1.04 19.28
C ALA A 161 7.98 0.92 19.96
N THR A 162 8.39 -0.30 20.33
CA THR A 162 9.73 -0.58 20.86
C THR A 162 10.76 -0.64 19.74
N ALA A 163 11.94 -0.03 19.93
CA ALA A 163 13.02 -0.11 18.96
C ALA A 163 13.66 -1.54 18.92
N PRO A 164 13.93 -2.12 17.73
CA PRO A 164 13.65 -1.60 16.38
C PRO A 164 12.18 -1.77 15.98
N VAL A 165 11.46 -0.66 15.79
CA VAL A 165 9.99 -0.66 15.63
C VAL A 165 9.54 -1.54 14.46
N GLY A 166 10.18 -1.41 13.30
CA GLY A 166 9.84 -2.20 12.11
C GLY A 166 9.96 -3.72 12.34
N MET A 167 10.90 -4.17 13.16
CA MET A 167 11.05 -5.60 13.49
C MET A 167 9.89 -6.09 14.36
N HIS A 168 9.46 -5.30 15.34
CA HIS A 168 8.31 -5.65 16.18
C HIS A 168 7.02 -5.74 15.35
N ILE A 169 6.78 -4.77 14.48
CA ILE A 169 5.62 -4.76 13.59
C ILE A 169 5.69 -5.95 12.62
N ALA A 170 6.82 -6.17 11.95
CA ALA A 170 7.03 -7.28 11.02
C ALA A 170 6.86 -8.67 11.64
N ASN A 171 6.98 -8.79 12.96
CA ASN A 171 6.74 -10.03 13.70
C ASN A 171 5.27 -10.23 14.12
N GLY A 172 4.37 -9.33 13.74
CA GLY A 172 2.92 -9.48 13.95
C GLY A 172 2.33 -8.60 15.06
N MET A 173 3.10 -7.67 15.63
CA MET A 173 2.63 -6.82 16.74
C MET A 173 1.78 -5.65 16.24
N TYR A 174 0.59 -5.95 15.73
CA TYR A 174 -0.40 -4.96 15.31
C TYR A 174 -1.83 -5.48 15.47
N GLY A 175 -2.80 -4.59 15.63
CA GLY A 175 -4.22 -4.92 15.63
C GLY A 175 -5.10 -3.69 15.46
N LEU A 176 -6.40 -3.83 15.70
CA LEU A 176 -7.39 -2.76 15.52
C LEU A 176 -8.13 -2.41 16.81
N ILE A 177 -8.32 -1.10 16.99
CA ILE A 177 -9.23 -0.50 17.96
C ILE A 177 -10.30 0.31 17.22
N LEU A 178 -11.57 -0.04 17.44
CA LEU A 178 -12.72 0.72 16.95
C LEU A 178 -13.18 1.70 18.03
N VAL A 179 -13.33 2.96 17.65
CA VAL A 179 -14.00 4.00 18.44
C VAL A 179 -15.33 4.31 17.77
N GLU A 180 -16.41 3.73 18.27
CA GLU A 180 -17.74 3.98 17.74
C GLU A 180 -18.20 5.43 18.02
N PRO A 181 -18.90 6.07 17.07
CA PRO A 181 -19.54 7.37 17.33
C PRO A 181 -20.68 7.21 18.35
N GLU A 182 -21.20 8.34 18.84
CA GLU A 182 -22.42 8.32 19.64
C GLU A 182 -23.59 7.71 18.85
N GLY A 183 -24.31 6.76 19.44
CA GLY A 183 -25.38 5.99 18.79
C GLY A 183 -24.90 4.78 17.99
N GLY A 184 -23.58 4.54 17.95
CA GLY A 184 -22.98 3.38 17.31
C GLY A 184 -22.95 3.42 15.77
N LEU A 185 -22.40 2.37 15.18
CA LEU A 185 -22.44 2.17 13.73
C LEU A 185 -23.81 1.61 13.29
N PRO A 186 -24.26 1.86 12.04
CA PRO A 186 -25.45 1.22 11.50
C PRO A 186 -25.39 -0.30 11.63
N ALA A 187 -26.51 -0.94 11.96
CA ALA A 187 -26.56 -2.39 12.09
C ALA A 187 -26.31 -3.09 10.74
N VAL A 188 -25.58 -4.20 10.79
CA VAL A 188 -25.33 -5.12 9.67
C VAL A 188 -25.47 -6.56 10.17
N ASP A 189 -25.61 -7.51 9.26
CA ASP A 189 -25.81 -8.92 9.62
C ASP A 189 -24.52 -9.62 10.03
N LYS A 190 -23.39 -9.22 9.43
CA LYS A 190 -22.05 -9.79 9.68
C LYS A 190 -21.01 -8.70 9.86
N GLU A 191 -20.17 -8.84 10.89
CA GLU A 191 -18.97 -8.04 11.11
C GLU A 191 -17.75 -8.96 11.18
N TYR A 192 -16.70 -8.64 10.41
CA TYR A 192 -15.46 -9.40 10.38
C TYR A 192 -14.22 -8.51 10.51
N TYR A 193 -13.19 -9.09 11.10
CA TYR A 193 -11.89 -8.47 11.31
C TYR A 193 -10.85 -9.10 10.39
N VAL A 194 -10.31 -8.28 9.49
CA VAL A 194 -9.30 -8.68 8.51
C VAL A 194 -8.14 -7.70 8.59
N MET A 195 -6.91 -8.19 8.72
CA MET A 195 -5.74 -7.32 8.74
C MET A 195 -4.61 -7.88 7.88
N GLN A 196 -4.14 -7.05 6.95
CA GLN A 196 -2.99 -7.37 6.10
C GLN A 196 -1.68 -7.12 6.86
N GLY A 197 -0.68 -7.97 6.61
CA GLY A 197 0.71 -7.70 6.96
C GLY A 197 1.69 -8.31 5.96
N ASP A 198 2.86 -7.70 5.85
CA ASP A 198 4.00 -8.15 5.05
C ASP A 198 5.11 -8.71 5.94
N PHE A 199 5.57 -9.93 5.63
CA PHE A 199 6.52 -10.68 6.44
C PHE A 199 7.79 -11.01 5.66
N TYR A 200 8.90 -11.05 6.40
CA TYR A 200 10.26 -11.07 5.87
C TYR A 200 11.03 -12.22 6.50
N THR A 201 11.22 -13.29 5.75
CA THR A 201 11.86 -14.52 6.23
C THR A 201 13.27 -14.66 5.66
N LYS A 202 14.18 -15.32 6.39
CA LYS A 202 15.51 -15.66 5.85
C LYS A 202 15.40 -16.59 4.64
N GLY A 203 14.54 -17.60 4.75
CA GLY A 203 14.23 -18.50 3.63
C GLY A 203 13.43 -17.83 2.52
N LYS A 204 13.19 -18.58 1.45
CA LYS A 204 12.26 -18.18 0.38
C LYS A 204 10.83 -18.54 0.77
N ASN A 205 9.86 -17.92 0.11
CA ASN A 205 8.45 -18.32 0.22
C ASN A 205 8.29 -19.84 -0.03
N GLY A 206 7.63 -20.50 0.93
CA GLY A 206 7.35 -21.94 0.92
C GLY A 206 8.50 -22.81 1.44
N GLN A 207 9.64 -22.24 1.84
CA GLN A 207 10.76 -23.01 2.37
C GLN A 207 10.42 -23.60 3.75
N PRO A 208 10.39 -24.94 3.92
CA PRO A 208 9.95 -25.56 5.16
C PRO A 208 10.85 -25.25 6.37
N GLY A 209 10.27 -25.41 7.56
CA GLY A 209 10.94 -25.25 8.86
C GLY A 209 10.65 -23.90 9.52
N LEU A 210 11.25 -23.69 10.69
CA LEU A 210 11.17 -22.43 11.42
C LEU A 210 12.01 -21.37 10.72
N GLN A 211 11.35 -20.34 10.20
CA GLN A 211 11.98 -19.25 9.47
C GLN A 211 12.31 -18.08 10.42
N PRO A 212 13.58 -17.65 10.49
CA PRO A 212 13.94 -16.40 11.16
C PRO A 212 13.52 -15.17 10.35
N PHE A 213 13.35 -14.04 11.04
CA PHE A 213 13.17 -12.71 10.44
C PHE A 213 14.40 -12.30 9.59
N ASP A 214 14.16 -11.64 8.46
CA ASP A 214 15.20 -11.00 7.63
C ASP A 214 15.07 -9.47 7.59
N MET A 215 15.93 -8.80 8.34
CA MET A 215 15.97 -7.33 8.42
C MET A 215 16.30 -6.67 7.08
N GLN A 216 17.15 -7.28 6.24
CA GLN A 216 17.55 -6.64 4.99
C GLN A 216 16.38 -6.63 4.02
N LYS A 217 15.66 -7.75 3.90
CA LYS A 217 14.44 -7.81 3.09
C LYS A 217 13.38 -6.83 3.58
N ALA A 218 13.26 -6.65 4.91
CA ALA A 218 12.33 -5.68 5.50
C ALA A 218 12.69 -4.24 5.15
N VAL A 219 13.97 -3.87 5.19
CA VAL A 219 14.43 -2.53 4.78
C VAL A 219 14.26 -2.30 3.28
N ASP A 220 14.44 -3.33 2.46
CA ASP A 220 14.27 -3.26 1.00
C ASP A 220 12.79 -3.38 0.57
N GLU A 221 11.85 -3.47 1.52
CA GLU A 221 10.41 -3.68 1.29
C GLU A 221 10.11 -4.94 0.42
N HIS A 222 11.00 -5.92 0.48
CA HIS A 222 10.93 -7.14 -0.33
C HIS A 222 10.33 -8.31 0.48
N ALA A 223 9.02 -8.24 0.72
CA ALA A 223 8.30 -9.24 1.51
C ALA A 223 8.30 -10.63 0.85
N ASP A 224 8.51 -11.69 1.64
CA ASP A 224 8.36 -13.08 1.18
C ASP A 224 6.90 -13.52 1.22
N TYR A 225 6.18 -13.06 2.24
CA TYR A 225 4.76 -13.31 2.43
C TYR A 225 4.02 -12.00 2.60
N VAL A 226 2.82 -11.94 2.04
CA VAL A 226 1.83 -10.89 2.33
C VAL A 226 0.56 -11.65 2.62
N VAL A 227 -0.03 -11.46 3.80
CA VAL A 227 -1.10 -12.35 4.27
C VAL A 227 -2.18 -11.54 4.99
N PHE A 228 -3.41 -12.07 4.96
CA PHE A 228 -4.44 -11.65 5.88
C PHE A 228 -4.41 -12.54 7.12
N ASN A 229 -4.53 -11.94 8.29
CA ASN A 229 -4.64 -12.64 9.58
C ASN A 229 -3.47 -13.61 9.85
N GLY A 230 -2.25 -13.12 9.60
CA GLY A 230 -1.02 -13.67 10.14
C GLY A 230 -0.41 -14.84 9.36
N LYS A 231 -1.19 -15.58 8.56
CA LYS A 231 -0.66 -16.72 7.80
C LYS A 231 -1.34 -16.96 6.46
N VAL A 232 -0.64 -17.64 5.56
CA VAL A 232 -1.19 -18.10 4.29
C VAL A 232 -2.38 -19.02 4.57
N GLY A 233 -3.52 -18.67 4.00
CA GLY A 233 -4.74 -19.46 4.12
C GLY A 233 -5.53 -19.28 5.43
N ALA A 234 -5.19 -18.28 6.26
CA ALA A 234 -5.90 -17.98 7.51
C ALA A 234 -7.41 -17.74 7.32
N LEU A 235 -7.81 -17.25 6.15
CA LEU A 235 -9.21 -16.98 5.79
C LEU A 235 -9.66 -17.78 4.56
N THR A 236 -9.08 -18.95 4.31
CA THR A 236 -9.39 -19.78 3.13
C THR A 236 -9.86 -21.17 3.53
N GLY A 237 -10.44 -21.92 2.59
CA GLY A 237 -10.88 -23.28 2.86
C GLY A 237 -11.93 -23.30 3.96
N ASP A 238 -11.69 -24.09 5.01
CA ASP A 238 -12.62 -24.20 6.15
C ASP A 238 -12.59 -23.00 7.09
N ASN A 239 -11.55 -22.16 6.99
CA ASN A 239 -11.41 -20.93 7.78
C ASN A 239 -12.05 -19.70 7.11
N ALA A 240 -12.70 -19.90 5.96
CA ALA A 240 -13.36 -18.81 5.23
C ALA A 240 -14.47 -18.18 6.09
N ILE A 241 -14.59 -16.86 6.02
CA ILE A 241 -15.73 -16.14 6.60
C ILE A 241 -16.99 -16.45 5.80
N THR A 242 -18.17 -16.29 6.40
CA THR A 242 -19.42 -16.77 5.80
C THR A 242 -20.55 -15.75 5.89
N ALA A 243 -21.41 -15.75 4.89
CA ALA A 243 -22.66 -14.98 4.91
C ALA A 243 -23.76 -15.75 4.15
N ASN A 244 -24.98 -15.25 4.23
CA ASN A 244 -26.11 -15.73 3.44
C ASN A 244 -26.55 -14.66 2.44
N VAL A 245 -27.03 -15.08 1.27
CA VAL A 245 -27.60 -14.16 0.27
C VAL A 245 -28.66 -13.27 0.93
N GLY A 246 -28.53 -11.97 0.72
CA GLY A 246 -29.38 -10.94 1.31
C GLY A 246 -28.80 -10.26 2.56
N GLU A 247 -27.78 -10.85 3.19
CA GLU A 247 -27.09 -10.26 4.34
C GLU A 247 -26.17 -9.09 3.92
N THR A 248 -26.02 -8.12 4.81
CA THR A 248 -25.03 -7.04 4.72
C THR A 248 -23.80 -7.41 5.53
N VAL A 249 -22.63 -7.35 4.89
CA VAL A 249 -21.34 -7.66 5.50
C VAL A 249 -20.57 -6.36 5.70
N ARG A 250 -20.01 -6.17 6.91
CA ARG A 250 -19.02 -5.14 7.21
C ARG A 250 -17.68 -5.79 7.52
N LEU A 251 -16.62 -5.34 6.84
CA LEU A 251 -15.26 -5.73 7.14
C LEU A 251 -14.51 -4.55 7.77
N PHE A 252 -13.90 -4.79 8.93
CA PHE A 252 -12.91 -3.89 9.52
C PHE A 252 -11.54 -4.33 9.00
N VAL A 253 -11.02 -3.57 8.03
CA VAL A 253 -9.83 -3.92 7.26
C VAL A 253 -8.66 -3.08 7.74
N GLY A 254 -7.73 -3.70 8.45
CA GLY A 254 -6.47 -3.07 8.84
C GLY A 254 -5.35 -3.39 7.86
N ASN A 255 -4.33 -2.54 7.82
CA ASN A 255 -3.05 -2.86 7.20
C ASN A 255 -1.93 -2.55 8.18
N GLY A 256 -1.43 -3.58 8.86
CA GLY A 256 -0.33 -3.44 9.82
C GLY A 256 1.00 -3.14 9.15
N GLY A 257 1.13 -3.42 7.85
CA GLY A 257 2.39 -3.31 7.13
C GLY A 257 3.39 -4.38 7.58
N PRO A 258 4.67 -4.02 7.82
CA PRO A 258 5.15 -2.68 8.13
C PRO A 258 5.25 -1.72 6.95
N ASN A 259 5.40 -2.20 5.71
CA ASN A 259 5.80 -1.33 4.60
C ASN A 259 4.73 -1.16 3.52
N LEU A 260 4.01 -2.23 3.18
CA LEU A 260 3.23 -2.24 1.95
C LEU A 260 1.89 -1.53 2.11
N VAL A 261 1.48 -0.77 1.09
CA VAL A 261 0.10 -0.29 0.92
C VAL A 261 -0.73 -1.37 0.23
N SER A 262 -1.92 -1.69 0.77
CA SER A 262 -2.83 -2.66 0.17
C SER A 262 -3.68 -2.00 -0.91
N SER A 263 -3.76 -2.61 -2.10
CA SER A 263 -4.81 -2.33 -3.08
C SER A 263 -6.00 -3.25 -2.80
N PHE A 264 -6.67 -3.03 -1.68
CA PHE A 264 -7.66 -3.95 -1.13
C PHE A 264 -8.89 -4.05 -2.03
N HIS A 265 -9.26 -5.29 -2.38
CA HIS A 265 -10.33 -5.60 -3.32
C HIS A 265 -11.05 -6.89 -2.92
N VAL A 266 -12.33 -7.00 -3.26
CA VAL A 266 -13.10 -8.25 -3.18
C VAL A 266 -13.54 -8.66 -4.58
N ILE A 267 -12.96 -9.74 -5.11
CA ILE A 267 -13.27 -10.26 -6.43
C ILE A 267 -14.72 -10.74 -6.45
N GLY A 268 -15.50 -10.19 -7.39
CA GLY A 268 -16.90 -10.54 -7.59
C GLY A 268 -17.89 -9.67 -6.80
N GLU A 269 -17.42 -8.70 -6.01
CA GLU A 269 -18.27 -7.75 -5.26
C GLU A 269 -17.87 -6.30 -5.50
N ILE A 270 -18.76 -5.39 -5.11
CA ILE A 270 -18.52 -3.94 -5.08
C ILE A 270 -18.80 -3.46 -3.65
N PHE A 271 -17.92 -2.63 -3.09
CA PHE A 271 -18.20 -2.01 -1.80
C PHE A 271 -19.30 -0.96 -1.96
N ASP A 272 -20.45 -1.20 -1.33
CA ASP A 272 -21.53 -0.23 -1.21
C ASP A 272 -21.02 1.03 -0.50
N LYS A 273 -20.21 0.84 0.55
CA LYS A 273 -19.56 1.92 1.28
C LYS A 273 -18.12 1.60 1.63
N VAL A 274 -17.27 2.61 1.52
CA VAL A 274 -15.90 2.62 2.00
C VAL A 274 -15.70 3.84 2.90
N TYR A 275 -15.40 3.59 4.17
CA TYR A 275 -14.91 4.61 5.10
C TYR A 275 -13.40 4.69 4.92
N ALA A 276 -12.97 5.56 4.01
CA ALA A 276 -11.57 5.69 3.63
C ALA A 276 -10.72 6.05 4.86
N GLU A 277 -9.57 5.37 5.00
CA GLU A 277 -8.62 5.56 6.10
C GLU A 277 -9.22 5.38 7.51
N GLY A 278 -10.39 4.73 7.63
CA GLY A 278 -11.07 4.48 8.90
C GLY A 278 -11.79 5.70 9.48
N GLY A 279 -11.85 6.81 8.73
CA GLY A 279 -12.51 8.05 9.11
C GLY A 279 -14.02 8.05 8.90
N THR A 280 -14.65 9.23 8.94
CA THR A 280 -16.11 9.38 8.81
C THR A 280 -16.59 9.67 7.39
N THR A 281 -15.66 9.91 6.45
CA THR A 281 -16.01 10.16 5.04
C THR A 281 -16.33 8.86 4.34
N ILE A 282 -17.52 8.78 3.76
CA ILE A 282 -18.00 7.60 3.05
C ILE A 282 -17.88 7.85 1.54
N ASN A 283 -17.22 6.91 0.86
CA ASN A 283 -17.28 6.79 -0.60
C ASN A 283 -18.15 5.59 -0.97
N GLU A 284 -18.90 5.66 -2.05
CA GLU A 284 -19.89 4.66 -2.43
C GLU A 284 -19.55 4.01 -3.77
N ASN A 285 -19.96 2.76 -3.95
CA ASN A 285 -19.80 1.97 -5.19
C ASN A 285 -18.34 1.83 -5.66
N ILE A 286 -17.45 1.45 -4.73
CA ILE A 286 -16.02 1.32 -4.98
C ILE A 286 -15.63 -0.16 -5.05
N GLN A 287 -14.94 -0.58 -6.11
CA GLN A 287 -14.45 -1.96 -6.22
C GLN A 287 -13.12 -2.19 -5.46
N THR A 288 -12.26 -1.18 -5.38
CA THR A 288 -10.90 -1.30 -4.85
C THR A 288 -10.57 -0.03 -4.08
N THR A 289 -10.04 -0.19 -2.87
CA THR A 289 -9.61 0.93 -2.03
C THR A 289 -8.16 0.76 -1.61
N LEU A 290 -7.42 1.86 -1.54
CA LEU A 290 -6.10 1.85 -0.95
C LEU A 290 -6.23 1.84 0.57
N VAL A 291 -5.47 0.97 1.23
CA VAL A 291 -5.31 0.95 2.69
C VAL A 291 -3.84 1.21 3.00
N PRO A 292 -3.45 2.41 3.48
CA PRO A 292 -2.06 2.75 3.78
C PRO A 292 -1.40 1.78 4.78
N ALA A 293 -0.08 1.68 4.77
CA ALA A 293 0.65 1.00 5.85
C ALA A 293 0.40 1.74 7.18
N GLY A 294 0.03 1.00 8.23
CA GLY A 294 -0.44 1.58 9.50
C GLY A 294 -1.85 2.18 9.41
N GLY A 295 -2.55 2.02 8.29
CA GLY A 295 -3.91 2.52 8.09
C GLY A 295 -4.98 1.43 8.27
N ALA A 296 -6.23 1.87 8.23
CA ALA A 296 -7.38 0.98 8.23
C ALA A 296 -8.49 1.51 7.30
N ALA A 297 -9.50 0.69 7.03
CA ALA A 297 -10.72 1.08 6.34
C ALA A 297 -11.89 0.24 6.86
N ILE A 298 -13.10 0.79 6.80
CA ILE A 298 -14.34 0.01 6.98
C ILE A 298 -14.96 -0.13 5.60
N VAL A 299 -15.29 -1.35 5.19
CA VAL A 299 -16.05 -1.59 3.96
C VAL A 299 -17.37 -2.29 4.27
N GLU A 300 -18.44 -1.89 3.61
CA GLU A 300 -19.77 -2.50 3.71
C GLU A 300 -20.24 -2.89 2.30
N PHE A 301 -20.86 -4.06 2.19
CA PHE A 301 -21.53 -4.50 0.96
C PHE A 301 -22.59 -5.56 1.27
N LYS A 302 -23.63 -5.59 0.47
CA LYS A 302 -24.66 -6.63 0.51
C LYS A 302 -24.31 -7.77 -0.44
N VAL A 303 -24.43 -9.01 0.03
CA VAL A 303 -24.18 -10.19 -0.81
C VAL A 303 -25.45 -10.64 -1.52
N GLU A 304 -25.49 -10.55 -2.85
CA GLU A 304 -26.72 -10.73 -3.63
C GLU A 304 -26.80 -12.05 -4.40
N VAL A 305 -25.70 -12.77 -4.52
CA VAL A 305 -25.63 -14.09 -5.16
C VAL A 305 -24.78 -15.06 -4.33
N PRO A 306 -25.07 -16.37 -4.36
CA PRO A 306 -24.25 -17.36 -3.67
C PRO A 306 -22.91 -17.55 -4.41
N GLY A 307 -21.86 -17.93 -3.68
CA GLY A 307 -20.53 -18.11 -4.27
C GLY A 307 -19.41 -17.94 -3.26
N THR A 308 -18.17 -17.96 -3.75
CA THR A 308 -16.99 -17.60 -2.95
C THR A 308 -16.39 -16.32 -3.51
N PHE A 309 -16.41 -15.26 -2.70
CA PHE A 309 -15.83 -13.96 -3.02
C PHE A 309 -14.44 -13.86 -2.41
N ILE A 310 -13.47 -13.32 -3.15
CA ILE A 310 -12.05 -13.43 -2.80
C ILE A 310 -11.52 -12.06 -2.37
N LEU A 311 -11.13 -11.94 -1.10
CA LEU A 311 -10.46 -10.76 -0.56
C LEU A 311 -8.99 -10.80 -0.99
N VAL A 312 -8.46 -9.72 -1.59
CA VAL A 312 -7.09 -9.67 -2.11
C VAL A 312 -6.42 -8.32 -1.91
N ASP A 313 -5.08 -8.33 -1.90
CA ASP A 313 -4.28 -7.19 -2.35
C ASP A 313 -4.10 -7.27 -3.88
N HIS A 314 -4.67 -6.32 -4.62
CA HIS A 314 -4.67 -6.33 -6.08
C HIS A 314 -3.32 -5.93 -6.71
N SER A 315 -2.29 -5.64 -5.91
CA SER A 315 -0.90 -5.81 -6.37
C SER A 315 -0.62 -7.31 -6.56
N ILE A 316 -1.09 -7.85 -7.68
CA ILE A 316 -1.67 -9.19 -7.80
C ILE A 316 -0.77 -10.37 -7.40
N PHE A 317 0.55 -10.23 -7.57
CA PHE A 317 1.52 -11.24 -7.14
C PHE A 317 1.52 -11.42 -5.60
N ARG A 318 1.09 -10.41 -4.84
CA ARG A 318 0.91 -10.52 -3.39
C ARG A 318 -0.23 -11.49 -3.05
N ALA A 319 -1.32 -11.46 -3.80
CA ALA A 319 -2.47 -12.33 -3.58
C ALA A 319 -2.16 -13.79 -3.91
N PHE A 320 -1.81 -14.06 -5.18
CA PHE A 320 -1.72 -15.45 -5.66
C PHE A 320 -0.39 -16.12 -5.36
N ASN A 321 0.72 -15.37 -5.26
CA ASN A 321 2.04 -15.95 -5.02
C ASN A 321 2.52 -15.79 -3.57
N LYS A 322 2.17 -14.68 -2.90
CA LYS A 322 2.63 -14.38 -1.52
C LYS A 322 1.61 -14.65 -0.41
N GLY A 323 0.35 -14.92 -0.75
CA GLY A 323 -0.67 -15.42 0.18
C GLY A 323 -1.72 -14.42 0.66
N ALA A 324 -1.81 -13.23 0.04
CA ALA A 324 -2.75 -12.17 0.45
C ALA A 324 -4.14 -12.46 -0.11
N LEU A 325 -4.73 -13.56 0.34
CA LEU A 325 -5.96 -14.13 -0.19
C LEU A 325 -6.86 -14.60 0.97
N GLY A 326 -8.07 -14.06 1.03
CA GLY A 326 -9.14 -14.52 1.92
C GLY A 326 -10.40 -14.90 1.13
N MET A 327 -11.29 -15.67 1.74
CA MET A 327 -12.53 -16.13 1.14
C MET A 327 -13.73 -15.74 2.01
N LEU A 328 -14.75 -15.19 1.37
CA LEU A 328 -16.11 -15.03 1.89
C LEU A 328 -17.02 -16.02 1.15
N LYS A 329 -17.46 -17.06 1.85
CA LYS A 329 -18.39 -18.07 1.31
C LYS A 329 -19.83 -17.66 1.59
N VAL A 330 -20.57 -17.37 0.54
CA VAL A 330 -21.97 -16.96 0.61
C VAL A 330 -22.88 -18.11 0.18
N LYS A 331 -23.83 -18.45 1.05
CA LYS A 331 -24.84 -19.50 0.80
C LYS A 331 -26.20 -18.89 0.51
N GLY A 332 -26.96 -19.49 -0.39
CA GLY A 332 -28.32 -19.05 -0.69
C GLY A 332 -28.77 -19.49 -2.08
N GLU A 333 -29.95 -19.01 -2.48
CA GLU A 333 -30.55 -19.31 -3.78
C GLU A 333 -29.84 -18.54 -4.90
N GLU A 334 -29.62 -19.20 -6.04
CA GLU A 334 -29.06 -18.55 -7.22
C GLU A 334 -30.02 -17.50 -7.80
N ASN A 335 -29.48 -16.39 -8.28
CA ASN A 335 -30.23 -15.40 -9.02
C ASN A 335 -29.63 -15.17 -10.41
N LYS A 336 -30.12 -15.92 -11.41
CA LYS A 336 -29.66 -15.85 -12.80
C LYS A 336 -29.92 -14.53 -13.50
N LYS A 337 -30.72 -13.63 -12.91
CA LYS A 337 -30.86 -12.26 -13.41
C LYS A 337 -29.68 -11.37 -13.02
N ILE A 338 -28.98 -11.71 -11.93
CA ILE A 338 -27.78 -11.00 -11.46
C ILE A 338 -26.53 -11.67 -12.03
N TYR A 339 -26.39 -12.99 -11.84
CA TYR A 339 -25.25 -13.75 -12.35
C TYR A 339 -25.67 -15.14 -12.83
N SER A 340 -25.41 -15.45 -14.09
CA SER A 340 -25.78 -16.72 -14.73
C SER A 340 -24.59 -17.60 -15.11
N GLY A 341 -23.38 -17.24 -14.65
CA GLY A 341 -22.14 -17.93 -14.99
C GLY A 341 -22.04 -19.30 -14.35
N GLU A 342 -21.31 -20.21 -14.99
CA GLU A 342 -20.98 -21.51 -14.42
C GLU A 342 -19.93 -21.34 -13.32
N LEU A 343 -20.20 -21.86 -12.12
CA LEU A 343 -19.28 -21.82 -11.01
C LEU A 343 -18.36 -23.04 -11.07
N MET A 344 -17.07 -22.80 -11.31
CA MET A 344 -16.04 -23.83 -11.25
C MET A 344 -15.18 -23.62 -10.01
N GLU A 345 -15.13 -24.64 -9.15
CA GLU A 345 -14.29 -24.61 -7.97
C GLU A 345 -12.80 -24.66 -8.35
N GLY A 346 -11.98 -23.92 -7.59
CA GLY A 346 -10.53 -24.03 -7.65
C GLY A 346 -9.80 -23.15 -8.66
N ILE A 347 -10.49 -22.24 -9.37
CA ILE A 347 -9.86 -21.27 -10.27
C ILE A 347 -8.94 -20.29 -9.50
N TYR A 348 -9.38 -19.83 -8.33
CA TYR A 348 -8.66 -18.83 -7.53
C TYR A 348 -7.83 -19.46 -6.39
N LYS A 349 -7.18 -20.59 -6.66
CA LYS A 349 -6.29 -21.23 -5.68
C LYS A 349 -4.99 -20.43 -5.54
N PRO A 350 -4.39 -20.38 -4.33
CA PRO A 350 -3.04 -19.88 -4.17
C PRO A 350 -2.07 -20.66 -5.07
N GLU A 351 -1.20 -19.94 -5.78
CA GLU A 351 -0.16 -20.48 -6.65
C GLU A 351 1.15 -20.72 -5.88
N GLY A 352 1.34 -19.99 -4.78
CA GLY A 352 2.53 -20.06 -3.93
C GLY A 352 3.78 -19.39 -4.54
N GLY A 353 4.91 -19.56 -3.88
CA GLY A 353 6.18 -18.92 -4.25
C GLY A 353 6.96 -19.58 -5.40
N GLY A 354 6.38 -20.56 -6.09
CA GLY A 354 7.03 -21.25 -7.20
C GLY A 354 7.19 -20.33 -8.42
N ILE A 355 8.40 -20.26 -8.98
CA ILE A 355 8.64 -19.54 -10.24
C ILE A 355 8.29 -20.47 -11.40
N GLN A 356 7.31 -20.06 -12.21
CA GLN A 356 6.95 -20.76 -13.44
C GLN A 356 7.70 -20.13 -14.63
N GLU A 357 8.30 -20.97 -15.46
CA GLU A 357 8.98 -20.55 -16.68
C GLU A 357 8.21 -21.05 -17.90
N MET A 358 8.05 -20.20 -18.92
CA MET A 358 7.43 -20.60 -20.17
C MET A 358 8.35 -21.57 -20.94
N PRO A 359 7.84 -22.69 -21.46
CA PRO A 359 8.64 -23.57 -22.30
C PRO A 359 9.13 -22.80 -23.53
N ASN A 360 10.44 -22.86 -23.81
CA ASN A 360 11.14 -22.07 -24.84
C ASN A 360 11.33 -20.58 -24.54
N ALA A 361 11.28 -20.16 -23.27
CA ALA A 361 12.10 -19.02 -22.85
C ALA A 361 13.57 -19.45 -22.98
N GLY A 362 14.09 -19.45 -24.22
CA GLY A 362 15.54 -19.51 -24.42
C GLY A 362 16.20 -18.39 -23.61
N GLU A 363 17.52 -18.48 -23.42
CA GLU A 363 18.31 -17.37 -22.90
C GLU A 363 17.81 -16.07 -23.54
N ALA A 364 17.58 -15.03 -22.71
CA ALA A 364 17.16 -13.72 -23.18
C ALA A 364 17.92 -13.40 -24.48
N PRO A 365 17.23 -13.01 -25.58
CA PRO A 365 17.86 -12.94 -26.89
C PRO A 365 19.17 -12.19 -26.77
N THR A 366 20.28 -12.89 -27.05
CA THR A 366 21.61 -12.30 -26.95
C THR A 366 21.60 -11.02 -27.75
N ALA A 367 22.05 -9.91 -27.13
CA ALA A 367 22.03 -8.60 -27.76
C ALA A 367 22.62 -8.73 -29.17
N LYS A 368 21.84 -8.36 -30.19
CA LYS A 368 22.25 -8.53 -31.59
C LYS A 368 23.57 -7.79 -31.77
N ILE A 369 24.62 -8.52 -32.17
CA ILE A 369 25.94 -7.92 -32.43
C ILE A 369 25.91 -7.33 -33.84
N ALA A 370 26.31 -6.07 -34.01
CA ALA A 370 26.37 -5.47 -35.34
C ALA A 370 27.55 -6.06 -36.12
N THR A 371 27.28 -6.68 -37.28
CA THR A 371 28.30 -7.33 -38.09
C THR A 371 28.79 -6.47 -39.25
N THR A 372 28.05 -5.40 -39.56
CA THR A 372 28.40 -4.42 -40.60
C THR A 372 28.32 -3.00 -40.07
N VAL A 373 29.00 -2.06 -40.74
CA VAL A 373 28.92 -0.62 -40.44
C VAL A 373 27.47 -0.12 -40.52
N ALA A 374 26.71 -0.57 -41.52
CA ALA A 374 25.32 -0.16 -41.70
C ALA A 374 24.43 -0.62 -40.53
N GLU A 375 24.59 -1.86 -40.08
CA GLU A 375 23.92 -2.35 -38.87
C GLU A 375 24.35 -1.58 -37.62
N ARG A 376 25.65 -1.27 -37.51
CA ARG A 376 26.23 -0.51 -36.40
C ARG A 376 25.65 0.90 -36.31
N ILE A 377 25.44 1.56 -37.46
CA ILE A 377 24.78 2.86 -37.56
C ILE A 377 23.31 2.76 -37.17
N GLU A 378 22.57 1.77 -37.69
CA GLU A 378 21.13 1.63 -37.40
C GLU A 378 20.88 1.32 -35.92
N MET A 379 21.64 0.38 -35.35
CA MET A 379 21.59 0.08 -33.92
C MET A 379 22.08 1.27 -33.09
N GLY A 380 23.10 1.99 -33.57
CA GLY A 380 23.61 3.19 -32.92
C GLY A 380 22.60 4.32 -32.87
N LYS A 381 21.73 4.44 -33.88
CA LYS A 381 20.61 5.39 -33.90
C LYS A 381 19.61 5.10 -32.79
N GLN A 382 19.33 3.82 -32.52
CA GLN A 382 18.44 3.42 -31.44
C GLN A 382 19.03 3.79 -30.08
N VAL A 383 20.30 3.46 -29.84
CA VAL A 383 21.01 3.85 -28.60
C VAL A 383 21.06 5.37 -28.47
N TYR A 384 21.34 6.11 -29.55
CA TYR A 384 21.35 7.57 -29.55
C TYR A 384 19.99 8.15 -29.12
N SER A 385 18.90 7.59 -29.67
CA SER A 385 17.54 8.04 -29.40
C SER A 385 17.08 7.73 -27.98
N GLN A 386 17.61 6.66 -27.37
CA GLN A 386 17.26 6.27 -26.00
C GLN A 386 18.12 6.99 -24.95
N THR A 387 19.40 7.25 -25.25
CA THR A 387 20.38 7.64 -24.24
C THR A 387 20.95 9.05 -24.45
N CYS A 388 21.14 9.50 -25.69
CA CYS A 388 21.95 10.69 -25.98
C CYS A 388 21.10 11.91 -26.41
N VAL A 389 19.95 11.66 -27.02
CA VAL A 389 19.12 12.69 -27.67
C VAL A 389 18.59 13.77 -26.72
N ALA A 390 18.35 13.42 -25.45
CA ALA A 390 17.77 14.35 -24.47
C ALA A 390 18.63 15.62 -24.28
N CYS A 391 19.96 15.48 -24.36
CA CYS A 391 20.89 16.60 -24.24
C CYS A 391 21.41 17.07 -25.61
N HIS A 392 21.82 16.13 -26.48
CA HIS A 392 22.47 16.46 -27.75
C HIS A 392 21.51 16.72 -28.91
N GLN A 393 20.19 16.59 -28.67
CA GLN A 393 19.11 16.82 -29.63
C GLN A 393 19.09 15.85 -30.81
N ALA A 394 17.97 15.81 -31.54
CA ALA A 394 17.74 14.83 -32.59
C ALA A 394 18.74 14.89 -33.74
N ASN A 395 19.26 16.08 -34.08
CA ASN A 395 20.23 16.29 -35.15
C ASN A 395 21.65 16.58 -34.62
N GLY A 396 21.92 16.27 -33.35
CA GLY A 396 23.23 16.47 -32.75
C GLY A 396 23.60 17.94 -32.57
N GLU A 397 22.67 18.88 -32.66
CA GLU A 397 22.93 20.32 -32.52
C GLU A 397 23.23 20.76 -31.08
N GLY A 398 22.88 19.93 -30.09
CA GLY A 398 22.96 20.32 -28.69
C GLY A 398 22.09 21.54 -28.37
N LEU A 399 22.49 22.28 -27.34
CA LEU A 399 21.84 23.54 -26.95
C LEU A 399 22.95 24.57 -26.66
N PRO A 400 23.00 25.71 -27.37
CA PRO A 400 24.01 26.74 -27.14
C PRO A 400 24.12 27.10 -25.65
N ASN A 401 25.35 27.22 -25.16
CA ASN A 401 25.71 27.51 -23.77
C ASN A 401 25.33 26.43 -22.72
N ALA A 402 24.71 25.32 -23.09
CA ALA A 402 24.35 24.24 -22.16
C ALA A 402 24.92 22.88 -22.57
N PHE A 403 24.62 22.43 -23.79
CA PHE A 403 25.03 21.13 -24.30
C PHE A 403 25.81 21.28 -25.61
N PRO A 404 27.06 20.77 -25.71
CA PRO A 404 27.85 20.90 -26.92
C PRO A 404 27.22 20.14 -28.09
N PRO A 405 27.35 20.64 -29.33
CA PRO A 405 26.93 19.90 -30.51
C PRO A 405 27.79 18.65 -30.69
N LEU A 406 27.18 17.59 -31.20
CA LEU A 406 27.86 16.45 -31.82
C LEU A 406 27.94 16.62 -33.34
N ALA A 407 27.11 17.48 -33.93
CA ALA A 407 27.11 17.81 -35.35
C ALA A 407 28.35 18.63 -35.73
N LYS A 408 29.11 18.13 -36.73
CA LYS A 408 30.37 18.73 -37.22
C LYS A 408 31.32 19.14 -36.08
N ALA A 409 31.33 18.38 -34.99
CA ALA A 409 31.99 18.79 -33.76
C ALA A 409 33.51 18.57 -33.86
N ASP A 410 34.30 19.65 -33.88
CA ASP A 410 35.76 19.59 -33.90
C ASP A 410 36.33 18.72 -32.76
N PHE A 411 35.77 18.89 -31.55
CA PHE A 411 36.16 18.19 -30.34
C PHE A 411 35.89 16.68 -30.44
N LEU A 412 34.79 16.27 -31.05
CA LEU A 412 34.48 14.86 -31.30
C LEU A 412 35.41 14.27 -32.36
N ASN A 413 35.60 14.98 -33.47
CA ASN A 413 36.34 14.48 -34.62
C ASN A 413 37.86 14.45 -34.40
N ALA A 414 38.38 15.17 -33.40
CA ALA A 414 39.79 15.23 -33.08
C ALA A 414 40.33 13.98 -32.35
N ASP A 415 39.52 13.28 -31.55
CA ASP A 415 40.00 12.13 -30.76
C ASP A 415 38.87 11.14 -30.44
N VAL A 416 38.88 10.00 -31.12
CA VAL A 416 37.92 8.91 -30.93
C VAL A 416 38.06 8.23 -29.56
N ASN A 417 39.27 8.11 -29.02
CA ASN A 417 39.48 7.50 -27.71
C ASN A 417 38.94 8.41 -26.60
N ARG A 418 39.07 9.73 -26.76
CA ARG A 418 38.43 10.71 -25.87
C ARG A 418 36.91 10.59 -25.93
N ALA A 419 36.32 10.49 -27.12
CA ALA A 419 34.87 10.32 -27.26
C ALA A 419 34.38 9.04 -26.56
N ILE A 420 35.05 7.91 -26.78
CA ILE A 420 34.78 6.65 -26.08
C ILE A 420 34.90 6.84 -24.55
N ASN A 421 35.98 7.47 -24.09
CA ASN A 421 36.21 7.69 -22.66
C ASN A 421 35.13 8.56 -22.01
N ILE A 422 34.64 9.58 -22.72
CA ILE A 422 33.56 10.45 -22.25
C ILE A 422 32.27 9.67 -22.05
N VAL A 423 31.92 8.76 -22.96
CA VAL A 423 30.73 7.90 -22.78
C VAL A 423 30.93 6.96 -21.57
N LEU A 424 32.12 6.38 -21.43
CA LEU A 424 32.44 5.44 -20.34
C LEU A 424 32.49 6.08 -18.95
N ASN A 425 33.04 7.29 -18.85
CA ASN A 425 33.46 7.88 -17.58
C ASN A 425 32.84 9.25 -17.31
N GLY A 426 32.07 9.78 -18.25
CA GLY A 426 31.55 11.14 -18.21
C GLY A 426 32.60 12.18 -18.57
N LEU A 427 32.19 13.44 -18.52
CA LEU A 427 33.03 14.61 -18.75
C LEU A 427 32.60 15.76 -17.84
N THR A 428 33.57 16.43 -17.23
CA THR A 428 33.38 17.66 -16.46
C THR A 428 34.50 18.65 -16.79
N GLY A 429 34.27 19.93 -16.50
CA GLY A 429 35.23 21.01 -16.74
C GLY A 429 35.00 21.75 -18.06
N GLU A 430 35.77 22.84 -18.25
CA GLU A 430 35.64 23.70 -19.42
C GLU A 430 36.21 23.01 -20.68
N ILE A 431 35.40 22.96 -21.74
CA ILE A 431 35.79 22.52 -23.07
C ILE A 431 35.39 23.56 -24.12
N ILE A 432 36.04 23.50 -25.28
CA ILE A 432 35.70 24.30 -26.45
C ILE A 432 35.24 23.35 -27.55
N VAL A 433 34.03 23.57 -28.06
CA VAL A 433 33.46 22.82 -29.19
C VAL A 433 32.98 23.82 -30.24
N ASN A 434 33.51 23.72 -31.45
CA ASN A 434 33.23 24.62 -32.58
C ASN A 434 33.39 26.11 -32.20
N GLY A 435 34.45 26.43 -31.46
CA GLY A 435 34.75 27.79 -30.99
C GLY A 435 33.92 28.30 -29.80
N ASN A 436 32.92 27.55 -29.33
CA ASN A 436 32.09 27.92 -28.19
C ASN A 436 32.54 27.23 -26.91
N LYS A 437 32.47 27.94 -25.79
CA LYS A 437 32.82 27.40 -24.47
C LYS A 437 31.64 26.67 -23.84
N TYR A 438 31.91 25.50 -23.26
CA TYR A 438 30.96 24.73 -22.46
C TYR A 438 31.64 24.31 -21.16
N ASN A 439 30.91 24.41 -20.05
CA ASN A 439 31.40 23.99 -18.73
C ASN A 439 30.25 23.33 -17.96
N SER A 440 29.81 22.19 -18.49
CA SER A 440 28.71 21.38 -17.94
C SER A 440 29.22 20.01 -17.51
N VAL A 441 28.32 19.18 -17.00
CA VAL A 441 28.61 17.80 -16.59
C VAL A 441 27.87 16.85 -17.52
N MET A 442 28.61 15.96 -18.18
CA MET A 442 28.07 14.77 -18.82
C MET A 442 28.35 13.57 -17.92
N THR A 443 27.30 12.89 -17.47
CA THR A 443 27.45 11.69 -16.64
C THR A 443 27.95 10.51 -17.47
N ALA A 444 28.66 9.59 -16.81
CA ALA A 444 29.01 8.30 -17.40
C ALA A 444 27.74 7.53 -17.80
N GLN A 445 27.78 6.85 -18.95
CA GLN A 445 26.67 6.06 -19.45
C GLN A 445 26.93 4.57 -19.18
N ASN A 446 26.01 3.92 -18.47
CA ASN A 446 26.12 2.51 -18.14
C ASN A 446 25.57 1.62 -19.27
N ILE A 447 26.24 1.67 -20.42
CA ILE A 447 25.91 0.89 -21.62
C ILE A 447 27.10 -0.01 -22.02
N THR A 448 26.79 -1.09 -22.74
CA THR A 448 27.75 -2.13 -23.13
C THR A 448 28.77 -1.65 -24.16
N ASP A 449 29.87 -2.39 -24.31
CA ASP A 449 30.90 -2.06 -25.32
C ASP A 449 30.34 -2.06 -26.75
N GLU A 450 29.38 -2.94 -27.04
CA GLU A 450 28.68 -3.00 -28.33
C GLU A 450 27.81 -1.74 -28.53
N GLU A 451 27.04 -1.33 -27.53
CA GLU A 451 26.19 -0.13 -27.61
C GLU A 451 27.00 1.16 -27.77
N ILE A 452 28.14 1.27 -27.08
CA ILE A 452 29.06 2.41 -27.22
C ILE A 452 29.65 2.45 -28.63
N ALA A 453 30.09 1.30 -29.15
CA ALA A 453 30.59 1.17 -30.51
C ALA A 453 29.52 1.57 -31.55
N ASN A 454 28.30 1.10 -31.35
CA ASN A 454 27.15 1.40 -32.20
C ASN A 454 26.84 2.91 -32.21
N VAL A 455 26.61 3.49 -31.03
CA VAL A 455 26.18 4.90 -30.90
C VAL A 455 27.24 5.86 -31.42
N LEU A 456 28.53 5.63 -31.14
CA LEU A 456 29.58 6.51 -31.64
C LEU A 456 29.75 6.37 -33.15
N THR A 457 29.64 5.17 -33.70
CA THR A 457 29.66 4.97 -35.16
C THR A 457 28.50 5.70 -35.83
N TYR A 458 27.29 5.66 -35.26
CA TYR A 458 26.15 6.45 -35.73
C TYR A 458 26.46 7.95 -35.71
N VAL A 459 26.96 8.48 -34.59
CA VAL A 459 27.29 9.91 -34.46
C VAL A 459 28.37 10.33 -35.46
N TYR A 460 29.45 9.55 -35.64
CA TYR A 460 30.50 9.86 -36.60
C TYR A 460 30.04 9.79 -38.06
N ASN A 461 29.03 8.97 -38.38
CA ASN A 461 28.47 8.84 -39.73
C ASN A 461 27.33 9.83 -40.01
N ASN A 462 26.94 10.64 -39.03
CA ASN A 462 25.89 11.65 -39.19
C ASN A 462 26.45 13.07 -39.09
N TRP A 463 25.62 14.02 -39.52
CA TRP A 463 25.80 15.45 -39.29
C TRP A 463 27.16 16.03 -39.71
N GLY A 464 27.74 15.49 -40.79
CA GLY A 464 28.99 15.98 -41.36
C GLY A 464 30.25 15.65 -40.53
N ASN A 465 30.19 14.66 -39.64
CA ASN A 465 31.35 14.13 -38.95
C ASN A 465 32.21 13.24 -39.86
N ASN A 466 33.39 12.83 -39.37
CA ASN A 466 34.47 12.24 -40.17
C ASN A 466 34.26 10.77 -40.60
N LYS A 467 33.08 10.18 -40.34
CA LYS A 467 32.70 8.79 -40.70
C LYS A 467 33.55 7.69 -40.05
N THR A 468 34.18 7.99 -38.92
CA THR A 468 34.91 6.99 -38.13
C THR A 468 33.98 5.85 -37.69
N GLU A 469 34.39 4.61 -37.93
CA GLU A 469 33.76 3.43 -37.32
C GLU A 469 34.41 3.18 -35.96
N VAL A 470 33.58 3.10 -34.91
CA VAL A 470 34.02 2.70 -33.57
C VAL A 470 33.65 1.24 -33.37
N THR A 471 34.63 0.41 -33.01
CA THR A 471 34.41 -1.02 -32.78
C THR A 471 34.35 -1.37 -31.29
N PRO A 472 33.73 -2.49 -30.91
CA PRO A 472 33.71 -2.95 -29.51
C PRO A 472 35.12 -3.17 -28.95
N SER A 473 36.08 -3.59 -29.80
CA SER A 473 37.47 -3.75 -29.41
C SER A 473 38.16 -2.41 -29.07
N MET A 474 37.83 -1.33 -29.78
CA MET A 474 38.29 0.03 -29.43
C MET A 474 37.72 0.46 -28.07
N VAL A 475 36.43 0.21 -27.82
CA VAL A 475 35.80 0.53 -26.53
C VAL A 475 36.46 -0.25 -25.39
N LYS A 476 36.64 -1.55 -25.56
CA LYS A 476 37.31 -2.42 -24.59
C LYS A 476 38.75 -1.98 -24.32
N ALA A 477 39.48 -1.55 -25.36
CA ALA A 477 40.84 -1.04 -25.20
C ALA A 477 40.88 0.24 -24.35
N VAL A 478 39.92 1.16 -24.53
CA VAL A 478 39.82 2.37 -23.69
C VAL A 478 39.37 2.02 -22.27
N ARG A 479 38.38 1.13 -22.11
CA ARG A 479 37.91 0.67 -20.80
C ARG A 479 39.01 0.01 -19.96
N ASN A 480 39.92 -0.71 -20.61
CA ASN A 480 41.02 -1.42 -19.96
C ASN A 480 42.29 -0.57 -19.75
N LYS A 481 42.36 0.65 -20.30
CA LYS A 481 43.44 1.59 -19.95
C LYS A 481 43.22 2.05 -18.51
N LYS A 482 44.09 1.59 -17.60
CA LYS A 482 44.12 2.05 -16.21
C LYS A 482 44.19 3.58 -16.18
N LYS A 483 43.38 4.19 -15.31
CA LYS A 483 43.43 5.63 -15.00
C LYS A 483 44.82 6.05 -14.55
#